data_AF-A0A0M2HL96-F1
#
_entry.id   AF-A0A0M2HL96-F1
#
_cell.length_a   1.000
_cell.length_b   1.000
_cell.length_c   1.000
_cell.angle_alpha   90.00
_cell.angle_beta   90.00
_cell.angle_gamma   90.00
#
_symmetry.space_group_name_H-M   'P 1'
#
loop_
_entity.id
_entity.type
_entity.pdbx_description
1 polymer ?
#
loop_
_entity_poly.entity_id
_entity_poly.type
_entity_poly.pdbx_seq_one_letter_code
_entity_poly.pdbx_strand_id
1 'polypeptide(L)'
;MTDAVEPELPRGIALAWGVAANPQRGPKREMSVERIVEAAVEIADAEGLGAVSMAAVAARLGFTPMSLYRYVTAKEDLILLMQEEATGAPSEATRTAGGWRERLEALYREQLQHYLTHPWVLDIPISGVPATPNSAAWMDAGLSALADTDLSYTERLAVMLLVTGTAHWAGTVLAGYARVERERGVDGQAISRSEDAMFRALITADAYPELRAAIEAGAFLDESDPFSFALARGLEGVSAYIAATADGRPERPQSWVVPDDADIADDKKFREARKAVREAEKALRDAHKLERQAAREARDRRARQRPEA
;
A
#
# COMPACT_ATOMS: atom_id res chain seq x y z
N MET A 1 -20.49 35.65 -15.56
CA MET A 1 -19.74 35.38 -14.32
C MET A 1 -20.50 34.27 -13.63
N THR A 2 -20.08 33.03 -13.88
CA THR A 2 -20.70 31.84 -13.28
C THR A 2 -20.32 31.85 -11.81
N ASP A 3 -21.30 31.96 -10.92
CA ASP A 3 -21.11 31.73 -9.49
C ASP A 3 -20.59 30.30 -9.36
N ALA A 4 -19.28 30.16 -9.14
CA ALA A 4 -18.71 28.87 -8.81
C ALA A 4 -19.19 28.56 -7.39
N VAL A 5 -20.18 27.67 -7.28
CA VAL A 5 -20.61 27.12 -5.99
C VAL A 5 -19.35 26.54 -5.34
N GLU A 6 -18.85 27.21 -4.29
CA GLU A 6 -17.75 26.67 -3.50
C GLU A 6 -18.18 25.30 -2.99
N PRO A 7 -17.42 24.23 -3.27
CA PRO A 7 -17.80 22.90 -2.82
C PRO A 7 -17.80 22.89 -1.29
N GLU A 8 -18.93 22.52 -0.68
CA GLU A 8 -18.99 22.29 0.76
C GLU A 8 -18.01 21.16 1.13
N LEU A 9 -17.01 21.48 1.96
CA LEU A 9 -15.99 20.52 2.35
C LEU A 9 -16.58 19.46 3.30
N PRO A 10 -16.28 18.17 3.09
CA PRO A 10 -16.56 17.13 4.08
C PRO A 10 -15.97 17.49 5.45
N ARG A 11 -16.69 17.19 6.53
CA ARG A 11 -16.34 17.68 7.87
C ARG A 11 -14.95 17.21 8.33
N GLY A 12 -14.56 15.96 8.11
CA GLY A 12 -13.20 15.48 8.40
C GLY A 12 -12.11 16.27 7.67
N ILE A 13 -12.33 16.61 6.38
CA ILE A 13 -11.41 17.45 5.59
C ILE A 13 -11.35 18.87 6.18
N ALA A 14 -12.51 19.48 6.47
CA ALA A 14 -12.56 20.81 7.07
C ALA A 14 -11.88 20.86 8.45
N LEU A 15 -11.96 19.79 9.24
CA LEU A 15 -11.24 19.64 10.50
C LEU A 15 -9.73 19.53 10.29
N ALA A 16 -9.28 18.73 9.32
CA ALA A 16 -7.86 18.58 8.99
C ALA A 16 -7.21 19.92 8.59
N TRP A 17 -7.91 20.71 7.78
CA TRP A 17 -7.47 22.06 7.39
C TRP A 17 -7.64 23.12 8.49
N GLY A 18 -8.26 22.79 9.62
CA GLY A 18 -8.54 23.74 10.71
C GLY A 18 -9.56 24.84 10.34
N VAL A 19 -10.32 24.66 9.26
CA VAL A 19 -11.33 25.62 8.77
C VAL A 19 -12.73 25.34 9.31
N ALA A 20 -12.97 24.14 9.82
CA ALA A 20 -14.22 23.83 10.52
C ALA A 20 -14.34 24.65 11.81
N ALA A 21 -15.57 25.08 12.13
CA ALA A 21 -15.89 25.69 13.41
C ALA A 21 -15.67 24.67 14.54
N ASN A 22 -14.46 24.65 15.10
CA ASN A 22 -14.17 23.94 16.32
C ASN A 22 -14.92 24.66 17.46
N PRO A 23 -15.56 23.98 18.42
CA PRO A 23 -16.03 24.63 19.65
C PRO A 23 -14.84 25.38 20.28
N GLN A 24 -14.80 26.71 20.12
CA GLN A 24 -13.58 27.51 20.20
C GLN A 24 -12.85 27.47 21.55
N ARG A 25 -11.53 27.69 21.43
CA ARG A 25 -10.48 27.91 22.43
C ARG A 25 -10.96 28.62 23.71
N GLY A 26 -10.84 27.91 24.83
CA GLY A 26 -10.82 28.43 26.20
C GLY A 26 -9.72 27.72 27.02
N PRO A 27 -9.41 28.15 28.26
CA PRO A 27 -8.30 27.60 29.04
C PRO A 27 -8.44 26.08 29.21
N LYS A 28 -7.45 25.32 28.68
CA LYS A 28 -7.28 23.85 28.73
C LYS A 28 -8.57 23.07 29.08
N ARG A 29 -9.47 22.90 28.11
CA ARG A 29 -10.46 21.81 28.22
C ARG A 29 -9.73 20.48 28.09
N GLU A 30 -10.17 19.50 28.89
CA GLU A 30 -9.57 18.17 28.95
C GLU A 30 -9.68 17.39 27.62
N MET A 31 -10.54 17.80 26.69
CA MET A 31 -10.83 17.10 25.43
C MET A 31 -10.79 18.04 24.23
N SER A 32 -10.05 17.66 23.19
CA SER A 32 -9.90 18.35 21.91
C SER A 32 -9.82 17.33 20.75
N VAL A 33 -9.93 17.78 19.50
CA VAL A 33 -9.80 16.90 18.32
C VAL A 33 -8.42 16.24 18.32
N GLU A 34 -7.37 17.00 18.60
CA GLU A 34 -5.99 16.54 18.63
C GLU A 34 -5.81 15.42 19.67
N ARG A 35 -6.35 15.58 20.88
CA ARG A 35 -6.33 14.53 21.92
C ARG A 35 -7.11 13.27 21.54
N ILE A 36 -8.23 13.43 20.83
CA ILE A 36 -9.03 12.30 20.35
C ILE A 36 -8.24 11.52 19.29
N VAL A 37 -7.58 12.22 18.37
CA VAL A 37 -6.75 11.63 17.31
C VAL A 37 -5.52 10.95 17.91
N GLU A 38 -4.78 11.60 18.80
CA GLU A 38 -3.61 11.06 19.50
C GLU A 38 -3.96 9.73 20.20
N ALA A 39 -5.04 9.72 21.00
CA ALA A 39 -5.48 8.50 21.68
C ALA A 39 -5.93 7.39 20.71
N ALA A 40 -6.48 7.75 19.55
CA ALA A 40 -6.88 6.77 18.53
C ALA A 40 -5.66 6.19 17.79
N VAL A 41 -4.65 7.01 17.48
CA VAL A 41 -3.36 6.58 16.92
C VAL A 41 -2.65 5.64 17.89
N GLU A 42 -2.60 5.97 19.18
CA GLU A 42 -1.99 5.07 20.19
C GLU A 42 -2.67 3.69 20.26
N ILE A 43 -4.00 3.63 20.12
CA ILE A 43 -4.73 2.36 20.05
C ILE A 43 -4.36 1.60 18.78
N ALA A 44 -4.31 2.30 17.64
CA ALA A 44 -4.00 1.69 16.35
C ALA A 44 -2.56 1.18 16.27
N ASP A 45 -1.61 1.89 16.86
CA ASP A 45 -0.19 1.48 16.95
C ASP A 45 -0.03 0.21 17.80
N ALA A 46 -0.80 0.09 18.88
CA ALA A 46 -0.70 -1.04 19.80
C ALA A 46 -1.49 -2.28 19.33
N GLU A 47 -2.70 -2.08 18.80
CA GLU A 47 -3.70 -3.15 18.59
C GLU A 47 -4.21 -3.22 17.14
N GLY A 48 -3.75 -2.32 16.26
CA GLY A 48 -4.16 -2.24 14.85
C GLY A 48 -5.45 -1.43 14.62
N LEU A 49 -5.73 -1.11 13.35
CA LEU A 49 -6.87 -0.28 12.96
C LEU A 49 -8.22 -0.86 13.41
N GLY A 50 -8.33 -2.19 13.44
CA GLY A 50 -9.55 -2.90 13.85
C GLY A 50 -9.98 -2.64 15.28
N ALA A 51 -9.04 -2.35 16.20
CA ALA A 51 -9.32 -2.04 17.60
C ALA A 51 -9.90 -0.63 17.80
N VAL A 52 -9.75 0.25 16.80
CA VAL A 52 -10.17 1.64 16.88
C VAL A 52 -11.69 1.74 16.76
N SER A 53 -12.32 2.19 17.85
CA SER A 53 -13.74 2.51 17.90
C SER A 53 -13.99 3.75 18.75
N MET A 54 -15.10 4.45 18.52
CA MET A 54 -15.49 5.61 19.34
C MET A 54 -15.57 5.24 20.83
N ALA A 55 -15.94 4.00 21.15
CA ALA A 55 -15.98 3.49 22.51
C ALA A 55 -14.60 3.25 23.11
N ALA A 56 -13.69 2.63 22.36
CA ALA A 56 -12.32 2.37 22.81
C ALA A 56 -11.56 3.68 23.07
N VAL A 57 -11.68 4.66 22.15
CA VAL A 57 -11.05 5.98 22.30
C VAL A 57 -11.62 6.74 23.49
N ALA A 58 -12.96 6.73 23.66
CA ALA A 58 -13.60 7.37 24.81
C ALA A 58 -13.17 6.74 26.13
N ALA A 59 -13.11 5.41 26.21
CA ALA A 59 -12.66 4.68 27.39
C ALA A 59 -11.20 5.02 27.74
N ARG A 60 -10.31 5.09 26.74
CA ARG A 60 -8.89 5.48 26.93
C ARG A 60 -8.75 6.89 27.49
N LEU A 61 -9.61 7.81 27.06
CA LEU A 61 -9.62 9.20 27.52
C LEU A 61 -10.46 9.44 28.80
N GLY A 62 -11.13 8.42 29.35
CA GLY A 62 -11.99 8.57 30.53
C GLY A 62 -13.32 9.30 30.26
N PHE A 63 -13.79 9.32 29.01
CA PHE A 63 -15.05 9.95 28.60
C PHE A 63 -16.08 8.95 28.10
N THR A 64 -17.30 9.43 27.86
CA THR A 64 -18.35 8.66 27.17
C THR A 64 -18.25 8.81 25.65
N PRO A 65 -18.64 7.81 24.84
CA PRO A 65 -18.60 7.91 23.38
C PRO A 65 -19.39 9.11 22.85
N MET A 66 -20.53 9.42 23.49
CA MET A 66 -21.38 10.57 23.14
C MET A 66 -20.64 11.91 23.26
N SER A 67 -19.64 11.99 24.14
CA SER A 67 -18.85 13.21 24.33
C SER A 67 -17.89 13.48 23.17
N LEU A 68 -17.40 12.44 22.48
CA LEU A 68 -16.49 12.54 21.35
C LEU A 68 -17.20 13.03 20.07
N TYR A 69 -18.46 12.64 19.87
CA TYR A 69 -19.25 13.02 18.69
C TYR A 69 -19.45 14.53 18.52
N ARG A 70 -19.21 15.34 19.57
CA ARG A 70 -19.18 16.81 19.47
C ARG A 70 -17.98 17.33 18.66
N TYR A 71 -16.87 16.59 18.66
CA TYR A 71 -15.62 16.95 18.01
C TYR A 71 -15.47 16.23 16.68
N VAL A 72 -15.73 14.93 16.65
CA VAL A 72 -15.59 14.07 15.46
C VAL A 72 -16.88 13.31 15.22
N THR A 73 -17.56 13.62 14.12
CA THR A 73 -18.95 13.20 13.88
C THR A 73 -19.13 11.76 13.46
N ALA A 74 -18.12 11.17 12.85
CA ALA A 74 -18.16 9.82 12.33
C ALA A 74 -16.82 9.10 12.57
N LYS A 75 -16.84 7.76 12.54
CA LYS A 75 -15.61 6.97 12.66
C LYS A 75 -14.71 7.21 11.44
N GLU A 76 -15.29 7.46 10.29
CA GLU A 76 -14.61 7.75 9.03
C GLU A 76 -13.85 9.09 9.12
N ASP A 77 -14.45 10.11 9.72
CA ASP A 77 -13.78 11.39 10.01
C ASP A 77 -12.58 11.17 10.95
N LEU A 78 -12.73 10.29 11.96
CA LEU A 78 -11.64 9.96 12.88
C LEU A 78 -10.50 9.25 12.16
N ILE A 79 -10.80 8.24 11.33
CA ILE A 79 -9.78 7.51 10.56
C ILE A 79 -9.03 8.46 9.62
N LEU A 80 -9.73 9.40 8.97
CA LEU A 80 -9.10 10.40 8.11
C LEU A 80 -8.15 11.31 8.90
N LEU A 81 -8.55 11.78 10.08
CA LEU A 81 -7.70 12.62 10.93
C LEU A 81 -6.52 11.84 11.52
N MET A 82 -6.71 10.56 11.85
CA MET A 82 -5.61 9.67 12.25
C MET A 82 -4.62 9.49 11.11
N GLN A 83 -5.10 9.19 9.89
CA GLN A 83 -4.24 9.08 8.71
C GLN A 83 -3.44 10.35 8.49
N GLU A 84 -4.08 11.51 8.62
CA GLU A 84 -3.43 12.81 8.51
C GLU A 84 -2.31 12.98 9.56
N GLU A 85 -2.58 12.68 10.82
CA GLU A 85 -1.59 12.73 11.91
C GLU A 85 -0.41 11.79 11.66
N ALA A 86 -0.68 10.52 11.35
CA ALA A 86 0.34 9.50 11.12
C ALA A 86 1.18 9.76 9.86
N THR A 87 0.60 10.43 8.86
CA THR A 87 1.31 10.81 7.63
C THR A 87 2.36 11.88 7.92
N GLY A 88 2.03 12.87 8.76
CA GLY A 88 2.90 14.00 9.06
C GLY A 88 3.33 14.82 7.83
N ALA A 89 4.00 15.95 8.06
CA ALA A 89 4.59 16.72 6.96
C ALA A 89 5.98 16.16 6.59
N PRO A 90 6.36 16.14 5.30
CA PRO A 90 7.70 15.72 4.90
C PRO A 90 8.74 16.63 5.53
N SER A 91 9.81 16.03 6.05
CA SER A 91 10.89 16.73 6.75
C SER A 91 11.63 17.72 5.84
N GLU A 92 12.20 18.76 6.45
CA GLU A 92 13.00 19.74 5.71
C GLU A 92 14.22 19.09 5.05
N ALA A 93 14.84 18.11 5.70
CA ALA A 93 15.98 17.37 5.16
C ALA A 93 15.61 16.62 3.87
N THR A 94 14.41 16.03 3.81
CA THR A 94 13.92 15.38 2.60
C THR A 94 13.60 16.37 1.50
N ARG A 95 12.94 17.49 1.82
CA ARG A 95 12.59 18.54 0.84
C ARG A 95 13.82 19.21 0.22
N THR A 96 14.91 19.31 0.98
CA THR A 96 16.14 20.01 0.58
C THR A 96 17.31 19.09 0.23
N ALA A 97 17.05 17.78 0.08
CA ALA A 97 18.03 16.85 -0.45
C ALA A 97 18.51 17.29 -1.86
N GLY A 98 19.59 16.68 -2.36
CA GLY A 98 20.35 17.12 -3.53
C GLY A 98 19.57 17.34 -4.83
N GLY A 99 19.84 16.52 -5.85
CA GLY A 99 19.10 16.58 -7.10
C GLY A 99 17.70 16.00 -6.97
N TRP A 100 16.95 16.06 -8.07
CA TRP A 100 15.59 15.52 -8.13
C TRP A 100 15.53 14.03 -7.72
N ARG A 101 16.55 13.25 -8.08
CA ARG A 101 16.64 11.82 -7.75
C ARG A 101 16.80 11.62 -6.25
N GLU A 102 17.76 12.32 -5.65
CA GLU A 102 18.06 12.23 -4.22
C GLU A 102 16.87 12.68 -3.36
N ARG A 103 16.10 13.69 -3.82
CA ARG A 103 14.85 14.12 -3.18
C ARG A 103 13.76 13.06 -3.24
N LEU A 104 13.54 12.43 -4.40
CA LEU A 104 12.55 11.36 -4.53
C LEU A 104 12.94 10.11 -3.71
N GLU A 105 14.23 9.78 -3.64
CA GLU A 105 14.73 8.70 -2.78
C GLU A 105 14.59 9.03 -1.28
N ALA A 106 14.75 10.30 -0.89
CA ALA A 106 14.50 10.74 0.48
C ALA A 106 13.00 10.66 0.82
N LEU A 107 12.13 11.11 -0.08
CA LEU A 107 10.67 11.01 0.08
C LEU A 107 10.21 9.56 0.20
N TYR A 108 10.74 8.66 -0.65
CA TYR A 108 10.48 7.23 -0.56
C TYR A 108 10.83 6.67 0.83
N ARG A 109 12.04 6.95 1.31
CA ARG A 109 12.54 6.43 2.59
C ARG A 109 11.73 6.97 3.75
N GLU A 110 11.45 8.27 3.77
CA GLU A 110 10.67 8.88 4.86
C GLU A 110 9.24 8.36 4.87
N GLN A 111 8.56 8.25 3.72
CA GLN A 111 7.23 7.65 3.64
C GLN A 111 7.22 6.19 4.12
N LEU A 112 8.24 5.41 3.73
CA LEU A 112 8.39 4.04 4.20
C LEU A 112 8.56 3.97 5.72
N GLN A 113 9.33 4.88 6.33
CA GLN A 113 9.46 4.95 7.80
C GLN A 113 8.13 5.27 8.48
N HIS A 114 7.31 6.17 7.91
CA HIS A 114 5.96 6.43 8.43
C HIS A 114 5.09 5.17 8.39
N TYR A 115 5.12 4.40 7.30
CA TYR A 115 4.39 3.14 7.21
C TYR A 115 4.89 2.09 8.20
N LEU A 116 6.19 2.02 8.46
CA LEU A 116 6.73 1.08 9.44
C LEU A 116 6.43 1.51 10.89
N THR A 117 6.29 2.81 11.15
CA THR A 117 5.91 3.36 12.45
C THR A 117 4.42 3.17 12.72
N HIS A 118 3.57 3.44 11.71
CA HIS A 118 2.11 3.37 11.79
C HIS A 118 1.55 2.38 10.75
N PRO A 119 1.80 1.06 10.89
CA PRO A 119 1.47 0.07 9.86
C PRO A 119 -0.03 -0.04 9.56
N TRP A 120 -0.89 0.35 10.51
CA TRP A 120 -2.34 0.38 10.34
C TRP A 120 -2.81 1.38 9.27
N VAL A 121 -1.98 2.35 8.86
CA VAL A 121 -2.29 3.26 7.74
C VAL A 121 -2.45 2.48 6.43
N LEU A 122 -1.72 1.37 6.27
CA LEU A 122 -1.77 0.51 5.09
C LEU A 122 -3.05 -0.34 5.03
N ASP A 123 -3.77 -0.46 6.14
CA ASP A 123 -5.07 -1.15 6.20
C ASP A 123 -6.25 -0.24 5.79
N ILE A 124 -6.00 1.07 5.58
CA ILE A 124 -7.03 2.04 5.17
C ILE A 124 -7.32 1.86 3.68
N PRO A 125 -8.57 1.60 3.27
CA PRO A 125 -8.92 1.47 1.85
C PRO A 125 -8.65 2.76 1.06
N ILE A 126 -7.99 2.62 -0.08
CA ILE A 126 -7.76 3.74 -1.01
C ILE A 126 -9.06 4.02 -1.76
N SER A 127 -9.78 5.07 -1.37
CA SER A 127 -11.02 5.54 -2.01
C SER A 127 -10.84 6.83 -2.81
N GLY A 128 -9.62 7.37 -2.84
CA GLY A 128 -9.23 8.62 -3.48
C GLY A 128 -7.98 9.19 -2.81
N VAL A 129 -7.48 10.32 -3.30
CA VAL A 129 -6.41 11.08 -2.62
C VAL A 129 -7.08 11.96 -1.56
N PRO A 130 -6.85 11.74 -0.25
CA PRO A 130 -7.39 12.63 0.76
C PRO A 130 -6.82 14.03 0.56
N ALA A 131 -7.69 15.02 0.37
CA ALA A 131 -7.29 16.41 0.23
C ALA A 131 -7.04 17.02 1.62
N THR A 132 -6.04 16.52 2.34
CA THR A 132 -5.65 16.96 3.68
C THR A 132 -4.29 17.70 3.65
N PRO A 133 -3.96 18.55 4.65
CA PRO A 133 -2.73 19.35 4.64
C PRO A 133 -1.43 18.57 4.46
N ASN A 134 -1.22 17.48 5.20
CA ASN A 134 -0.02 16.66 5.13
C ASN A 134 0.03 15.91 3.81
N SER A 135 -1.08 15.31 3.37
CA SER A 135 -1.18 14.71 2.02
C SER A 135 -0.82 15.72 0.92
N ALA A 136 -1.29 16.96 1.04
CA ALA A 136 -0.96 18.05 0.11
C ALA A 136 0.53 18.44 0.19
N ALA A 137 1.12 18.49 1.39
CA ALA A 137 2.54 18.78 1.58
C ALA A 137 3.44 17.70 0.97
N TRP A 138 3.06 16.43 1.06
CA TRP A 138 3.75 15.33 0.38
C TRP A 138 3.65 15.43 -1.14
N MET A 139 2.47 15.78 -1.67
CA MET A 139 2.31 16.03 -3.11
C MET A 139 3.15 17.20 -3.60
N ASP A 140 3.13 18.33 -2.86
CA ASP A 140 3.92 19.51 -3.18
C ASP A 140 5.42 19.20 -3.16
N ALA A 141 5.90 18.45 -2.15
CA ALA A 141 7.30 18.03 -2.07
C ALA A 141 7.72 17.14 -3.26
N GLY A 142 6.86 16.22 -3.70
CA GLY A 142 7.11 15.39 -4.89
C GLY A 142 7.16 16.20 -6.19
N LEU A 143 6.25 17.17 -6.34
CA LEU A 143 6.25 18.09 -7.49
C LEU A 143 7.46 19.01 -7.49
N SER A 144 7.82 19.54 -6.32
CA SER A 144 8.96 20.41 -6.08
C SER A 144 10.29 19.69 -6.34
N ALA A 145 10.40 18.41 -5.98
CA ALA A 145 11.57 17.59 -6.28
C ALA A 145 11.89 17.53 -7.78
N LEU A 146 10.87 17.59 -8.64
CA LEU A 146 11.00 17.55 -10.10
C LEU A 146 10.93 18.93 -10.76
N ALA A 147 10.96 20.02 -9.98
CA ALA A 147 10.75 21.38 -10.47
C ALA A 147 11.75 21.78 -11.56
N ASP A 148 13.01 21.38 -11.39
CA ASP A 148 14.14 21.69 -12.28
C ASP A 148 14.25 20.75 -13.49
N THR A 149 13.23 19.93 -13.75
CA THR A 149 13.17 19.02 -14.90
C THR A 149 12.20 19.53 -15.97
N ASP A 150 12.40 19.10 -17.23
CA ASP A 150 11.53 19.43 -18.36
C ASP A 150 10.19 18.67 -18.38
N LEU A 151 9.90 17.89 -17.33
CA LEU A 151 8.65 17.17 -17.16
C LEU A 151 7.48 18.15 -16.98
N SER A 152 6.37 17.88 -17.65
CA SER A 152 5.08 18.53 -17.38
C SER A 152 4.52 18.11 -16.02
N TYR A 153 3.61 18.91 -15.45
CA TYR A 153 2.98 18.57 -14.17
C TYR A 153 2.27 17.21 -14.16
N THR A 154 1.70 16.77 -15.28
CA THR A 154 1.11 15.43 -15.40
C THR A 154 2.18 14.34 -15.28
N GLU A 155 3.35 14.53 -15.91
CA GLU A 155 4.47 13.59 -15.79
C GLU A 155 5.07 13.61 -14.38
N ARG A 156 5.20 14.80 -13.77
CA ARG A 156 5.67 14.94 -12.38
C ARG A 156 4.76 14.20 -11.39
N LEU A 157 3.44 14.35 -11.52
CA LEU A 157 2.47 13.60 -10.73
C LEU A 157 2.60 12.09 -10.94
N ALA A 158 2.79 11.63 -12.18
CA ALA A 158 2.97 10.21 -12.46
C ALA A 158 4.26 9.64 -11.83
N VAL A 159 5.37 10.39 -11.89
CA VAL A 159 6.64 10.00 -11.24
C VAL A 159 6.50 10.00 -9.73
N MET A 160 5.84 11.00 -9.15
CA MET A 160 5.53 11.02 -7.72
C MET A 160 4.68 9.80 -7.30
N LEU A 161 3.65 9.46 -8.08
CA LEU A 161 2.82 8.28 -7.83
C LEU A 161 3.60 6.97 -7.96
N LEU A 162 4.57 6.87 -8.88
CA LEU A 162 5.49 5.74 -8.95
C LEU A 162 6.25 5.57 -7.63
N VAL A 163 6.80 6.66 -7.09
CA VAL A 163 7.56 6.64 -5.83
C VAL A 163 6.66 6.28 -4.65
N THR A 164 5.52 6.95 -4.50
CA THR A 164 4.53 6.66 -3.43
C THR A 164 3.99 5.24 -3.54
N GLY A 165 3.66 4.76 -4.74
CA GLY A 165 3.18 3.39 -4.94
C GLY A 165 4.25 2.34 -4.57
N THR A 166 5.51 2.60 -4.92
CA THR A 166 6.63 1.72 -4.54
C THR A 166 6.85 1.70 -3.03
N ALA A 167 6.79 2.85 -2.36
CA ALA A 167 6.89 2.96 -0.90
C ALA A 167 5.71 2.27 -0.20
N HIS A 168 4.49 2.44 -0.71
CA HIS A 168 3.29 1.81 -0.17
C HIS A 168 3.35 0.28 -0.26
N TRP A 169 3.78 -0.25 -1.41
CA TRP A 169 3.99 -1.69 -1.59
C TRP A 169 5.08 -2.23 -0.68
N ALA A 170 6.23 -1.55 -0.61
CA ALA A 170 7.32 -1.93 0.29
C ALA A 170 6.86 -1.92 1.76
N GLY A 171 6.14 -0.87 2.17
CA GLY A 171 5.55 -0.75 3.51
C GLY A 171 4.60 -1.90 3.83
N THR A 172 3.71 -2.25 2.88
CA THR A 172 2.76 -3.37 3.02
C THR A 172 3.47 -4.68 3.29
N VAL A 173 4.49 -5.00 2.48
CA VAL A 173 5.21 -6.26 2.62
C VAL A 173 6.04 -6.29 3.91
N LEU A 174 6.82 -5.23 4.17
CA LEU A 174 7.70 -5.17 5.34
C LEU A 174 6.93 -5.13 6.66
N ALA A 175 5.84 -4.35 6.74
CA ALA A 175 4.97 -4.34 7.91
C ALA A 175 4.28 -5.70 8.12
N GLY A 176 3.90 -6.38 7.02
CA GLY A 176 3.36 -7.73 7.04
C GLY A 176 4.32 -8.73 7.66
N TYR A 177 5.58 -8.76 7.20
CA TYR A 177 6.62 -9.62 7.77
C TYR A 177 6.90 -9.30 9.24
N ALA A 178 7.07 -8.02 9.60
CA ALA A 178 7.29 -7.60 10.98
C ALA A 178 6.15 -8.01 11.92
N ARG A 179 4.90 -8.05 11.43
CA ARG A 179 3.76 -8.58 12.20
C ARG A 179 3.90 -10.08 12.45
N VAL A 180 4.26 -10.87 11.43
CA VAL A 180 4.45 -12.32 11.58
C VAL A 180 5.59 -12.62 12.56
N GLU A 181 6.69 -11.86 12.52
CA GLU A 181 7.79 -11.97 13.48
C GLU A 181 7.30 -11.77 14.91
N ARG A 182 6.53 -10.70 15.17
CA ARG A 182 5.96 -10.42 16.50
C ARG A 182 4.99 -11.50 16.98
N GLU A 183 4.09 -11.96 16.12
CA GLU A 183 3.08 -12.97 16.47
C GLU A 183 3.68 -14.34 16.76
N ARG A 184 4.72 -14.73 16.01
CA ARG A 184 5.35 -16.05 16.13
C ARG A 184 6.58 -16.06 17.05
N GLY A 185 7.10 -14.89 17.41
CA GLY A 185 8.32 -14.77 18.24
C GLY A 185 9.57 -15.32 17.55
N VAL A 186 9.64 -15.23 16.22
CA VAL A 186 10.80 -15.69 15.41
C VAL A 186 11.33 -14.55 14.57
N ASP A 187 12.64 -14.56 14.29
CA ASP A 187 13.25 -13.59 13.38
C ASP A 187 12.86 -13.83 11.91
N GLY A 188 13.02 -12.80 11.08
CA GLY A 188 12.70 -12.84 9.65
C GLY A 188 13.46 -13.91 8.89
N GLN A 189 14.72 -14.18 9.22
CA GLN A 189 15.49 -15.23 8.55
C GLN A 189 14.91 -16.63 8.81
N ALA A 190 14.41 -16.90 10.02
CA ALA A 190 13.75 -18.16 10.34
C ALA A 190 12.44 -18.30 9.56
N ILE A 191 11.70 -17.20 9.36
CA ILE A 191 10.51 -17.16 8.50
C ILE A 191 10.91 -17.48 7.06
N SER A 192 11.88 -16.77 6.48
CA SER A 192 12.35 -16.98 5.11
C SER A 192 12.84 -18.42 4.87
N ARG A 193 13.59 -19.00 5.82
CA ARG A 193 14.02 -20.41 5.74
C ARG A 193 12.84 -21.38 5.75
N SER A 194 11.83 -21.13 6.58
CA SER A 194 10.61 -21.94 6.60
C SER A 194 9.80 -21.81 5.31
N GLU A 195 9.73 -20.61 4.74
CA GLU A 195 9.04 -20.34 3.47
C GLU A 195 9.78 -21.01 2.30
N ASP A 196 11.10 -20.88 2.22
CA ASP A 196 11.92 -21.57 1.21
C ASP A 196 11.75 -23.10 1.28
N ALA A 197 11.81 -23.69 2.48
CA ALA A 197 11.59 -25.13 2.66
C ALA A 197 10.19 -25.57 2.18
N MET A 198 9.16 -24.78 2.48
CA MET A 198 7.80 -25.02 2.00
C MET A 198 7.70 -24.88 0.48
N PHE A 199 8.32 -23.85 -0.11
CA PHE A 199 8.37 -23.67 -1.56
C PHE A 199 9.10 -24.82 -2.24
N ARG A 200 10.24 -25.28 -1.71
CA ARG A 200 10.96 -26.45 -2.24
C ARG A 200 10.12 -27.71 -2.22
N ALA A 201 9.26 -27.89 -1.22
CA ALA A 201 8.38 -29.04 -1.10
C ALA A 201 7.17 -29.00 -2.06
N LEU A 202 6.65 -27.81 -2.37
CA LEU A 202 5.40 -27.63 -3.13
C LEU A 202 5.60 -27.24 -4.59
N ILE A 203 6.65 -26.47 -4.89
CA ILE A 203 6.91 -25.92 -6.22
C ILE A 203 7.82 -26.89 -6.99
N THR A 204 7.26 -27.53 -8.02
CA THR A 204 7.98 -28.48 -8.87
C THR A 204 8.41 -27.83 -10.19
N ALA A 205 9.53 -28.31 -10.76
CA ALA A 205 10.06 -27.81 -12.03
C ALA A 205 9.07 -27.98 -13.20
N ASP A 206 8.26 -29.03 -13.19
CA ASP A 206 7.35 -29.30 -14.31
C ASP A 206 6.13 -28.38 -14.31
N ALA A 207 5.68 -27.94 -13.13
CA ALA A 207 4.52 -27.06 -13.00
C ALA A 207 4.93 -25.58 -12.97
N TYR A 208 6.10 -25.28 -12.41
CA TYR A 208 6.58 -23.92 -12.16
C TYR A 208 8.10 -23.83 -12.44
N PRO A 209 8.52 -23.98 -13.71
CA PRO A 209 9.95 -24.10 -14.06
C PRO A 209 10.78 -22.90 -13.59
N GLU A 210 10.33 -21.68 -13.86
CA GLU A 210 11.05 -20.45 -13.49
C GLU A 210 11.08 -20.24 -11.97
N LEU A 211 9.94 -20.44 -11.30
CA LEU A 211 9.88 -20.30 -9.84
C LEU A 211 10.77 -21.36 -9.17
N ARG A 212 10.78 -22.59 -9.70
CA ARG A 212 11.68 -23.63 -9.22
C ARG A 212 13.14 -23.24 -9.42
N ALA A 213 13.51 -22.72 -10.58
CA ALA A 213 14.87 -22.26 -10.84
C ALA A 213 15.27 -21.13 -9.87
N ALA A 214 14.37 -20.17 -9.61
CA ALA A 214 14.61 -19.09 -8.64
C ALA A 214 14.83 -19.61 -7.22
N ILE A 215 14.01 -20.57 -6.76
CA ILE A 215 14.21 -21.20 -5.44
C ILE A 215 15.56 -21.94 -5.39
N GLU A 216 15.94 -22.69 -6.44
CA GLU A 216 17.26 -23.35 -6.47
C GLU A 216 18.42 -22.36 -6.50
N ALA A 217 18.25 -21.20 -7.15
CA ALA A 217 19.21 -20.10 -7.14
C ALA A 217 19.28 -19.36 -5.79
N GLY A 218 18.43 -19.70 -4.82
CA GLY A 218 18.42 -19.08 -3.49
C GLY A 218 17.72 -17.72 -3.43
N ALA A 219 16.92 -17.35 -4.43
CA ALA A 219 16.30 -16.03 -4.52
C ALA A 219 15.40 -15.65 -3.32
N PHE A 220 14.83 -16.63 -2.63
CA PHE A 220 13.99 -16.42 -1.44
C PHE A 220 14.76 -16.33 -0.12
N LEU A 221 16.07 -16.60 -0.16
CA LEU A 221 17.00 -16.47 0.96
C LEU A 221 17.96 -15.29 0.78
N ASP A 222 17.85 -14.58 -0.34
CA ASP A 222 18.67 -13.41 -0.63
C ASP A 222 18.27 -12.25 0.30
N GLU A 223 19.26 -11.63 0.94
CA GLU A 223 19.06 -10.54 1.90
C GLU A 223 19.09 -9.15 1.24
N SER A 224 19.24 -9.07 -0.09
CA SER A 224 19.15 -7.81 -0.80
C SER A 224 17.75 -7.22 -0.70
N ASP A 225 17.67 -5.89 -0.74
CA ASP A 225 16.40 -5.18 -0.71
C ASP A 225 15.82 -5.06 -2.13
N PRO A 226 14.80 -5.88 -2.50
CA PRO A 226 14.20 -5.82 -3.83
C PRO A 226 13.43 -4.52 -4.06
N PHE A 227 12.99 -3.82 -3.00
CA PHE A 227 12.23 -2.57 -3.12
C PHE A 227 13.15 -1.40 -3.44
N SER A 228 14.32 -1.31 -2.78
CA SER A 228 15.36 -0.36 -3.17
C SER A 228 15.86 -0.60 -4.59
N PHE A 229 16.02 -1.86 -5.01
CA PHE A 229 16.35 -2.20 -6.39
C PHE A 229 15.26 -1.69 -7.36
N ALA A 230 13.98 -1.97 -7.08
CA ALA A 230 12.86 -1.56 -7.92
C ALA A 230 12.75 -0.03 -8.03
N LEU A 231 12.91 0.70 -6.92
CA LEU A 231 12.95 2.16 -6.91
C LEU A 231 14.08 2.68 -7.80
N ALA A 232 15.30 2.16 -7.64
CA ALA A 232 16.45 2.59 -8.41
C ALA A 232 16.22 2.38 -9.92
N ARG A 233 15.71 1.21 -10.33
CA ARG A 233 15.37 0.95 -11.74
C ARG A 233 14.26 1.88 -12.26
N GLY A 234 13.26 2.18 -11.43
CA GLY A 234 12.20 3.14 -11.76
C GLY A 234 12.75 4.54 -12.01
N LEU A 235 13.59 5.06 -11.12
CA LEU A 235 14.21 6.39 -11.23
C LEU A 235 15.24 6.46 -12.37
N GLU A 236 15.93 5.37 -12.68
CA GLU A 236 16.76 5.28 -13.90
C GLU A 236 15.91 5.40 -15.17
N GLY A 237 14.76 4.72 -15.22
CA GLY A 237 13.80 4.86 -16.31
C GLY A 237 13.29 6.28 -16.49
N VAL A 238 12.98 6.97 -15.38
CA VAL A 238 12.61 8.40 -15.39
C VAL A 238 13.74 9.27 -15.91
N SER A 239 14.99 9.00 -15.50
CA SER A 239 16.16 9.72 -15.99
C SER A 239 16.35 9.56 -17.49
N ALA A 240 16.18 8.34 -18.01
CA ALA A 240 16.26 8.05 -19.44
C ALA A 240 15.14 8.76 -20.22
N TYR A 241 13.93 8.80 -19.65
CA TYR A 241 12.81 9.55 -20.22
C TYR A 241 13.10 11.05 -20.28
N ILE A 242 13.57 11.66 -19.17
CA ILE A 242 13.95 13.08 -19.13
C ILE A 242 15.01 13.37 -20.21
N ALA A 243 16.04 12.52 -20.32
CA ALA A 243 17.06 12.69 -21.36
C ALA A 243 16.46 12.64 -22.77
N ALA A 244 15.56 11.68 -23.04
CA ALA A 244 14.90 11.55 -24.33
C ALA A 244 14.00 12.76 -24.68
N THR A 245 13.42 13.45 -23.68
CA THR A 245 12.59 14.64 -23.96
C THR A 245 13.35 15.77 -24.66
N ALA A 246 14.68 15.83 -24.52
CA ALA A 246 15.53 16.79 -25.23
C ALA A 246 15.58 16.52 -26.75
N ASP A 247 15.50 15.26 -27.16
CA ASP A 247 15.51 14.83 -28.57
C ASP A 247 14.10 14.80 -29.19
N GLY A 248 13.06 14.94 -28.36
CA GLY A 248 11.65 14.93 -28.73
C GLY A 248 10.82 14.15 -27.71
N ARG A 249 9.65 14.67 -27.34
CA ARG A 249 8.79 13.99 -26.36
C ARG A 249 8.33 12.63 -26.89
N PRO A 250 8.66 11.51 -26.23
CA PRO A 250 8.19 10.19 -26.65
C PRO A 250 6.66 10.08 -26.50
N GLU A 251 6.07 9.17 -27.28
CA GLU A 251 4.63 8.94 -27.28
C GLU A 251 4.13 8.52 -25.88
N ARG A 252 2.98 9.07 -25.48
CA ARG A 252 2.39 8.72 -24.18
C ARG A 252 1.87 7.28 -24.21
N PRO A 253 2.09 6.49 -23.14
CA PRO A 253 1.51 5.16 -23.03
C PRO A 253 -0.01 5.21 -23.17
N GLN A 254 -0.58 4.30 -23.95
CA GLN A 254 -2.03 4.12 -24.03
C GLN A 254 -2.54 3.37 -22.80
N SER A 255 -3.65 3.84 -22.22
CA SER A 255 -4.31 3.11 -21.14
C SER A 255 -4.86 1.79 -21.69
N TRP A 256 -4.44 0.68 -21.09
CA TRP A 256 -4.97 -0.66 -21.38
C TRP A 256 -6.03 -1.09 -20.36
N VAL A 257 -6.27 -0.29 -19.32
CA VAL A 257 -7.33 -0.55 -18.33
C VAL A 257 -8.67 -0.19 -18.96
N VAL A 258 -9.47 -1.21 -19.22
CA VAL A 258 -10.87 -1.08 -19.61
C VAL A 258 -11.69 -1.40 -18.37
N PRO A 259 -12.39 -0.44 -17.75
CA PRO A 259 -13.27 -0.73 -16.63
C PRO A 259 -14.32 -1.75 -17.05
N ASP A 260 -14.58 -2.75 -16.20
CA ASP A 260 -15.75 -3.60 -16.38
C ASP A 260 -16.98 -2.69 -16.40
N ASP A 261 -17.82 -2.85 -17.41
CA ASP A 261 -19.08 -2.14 -17.52
C ASP A 261 -19.99 -2.62 -16.39
N ALA A 262 -20.16 -1.79 -15.37
CA ALA A 262 -20.97 -2.09 -14.19
C ALA A 262 -22.40 -2.48 -14.57
N ASP A 263 -22.92 -1.94 -15.68
CA ASP A 263 -24.25 -2.25 -16.18
C ASP A 263 -24.33 -3.68 -16.75
N ILE A 264 -23.23 -4.21 -17.28
CA ILE A 264 -23.14 -5.60 -17.76
C ILE A 264 -22.97 -6.58 -16.59
N ALA A 265 -22.29 -6.18 -15.52
CA ALA A 265 -22.00 -7.04 -14.37
C ALA A 265 -23.27 -7.58 -13.68
N ASP A 266 -24.36 -6.79 -13.67
CA ASP A 266 -25.63 -7.18 -13.06
C ASP A 266 -26.56 -8.00 -13.99
N ASP A 267 -26.28 -8.02 -15.31
CA ASP A 267 -27.06 -8.76 -16.30
C ASP A 267 -27.11 -10.25 -15.94
N LYS A 268 -28.33 -10.81 -15.97
CA LYS A 268 -28.57 -12.20 -15.55
C LYS A 268 -27.85 -13.20 -16.47
N LYS A 269 -27.87 -13.00 -17.79
CA LYS A 269 -27.24 -13.91 -18.75
C LYS A 269 -25.72 -13.85 -18.61
N PHE A 270 -25.17 -12.66 -18.38
CA PHE A 270 -23.74 -12.49 -18.11
C PHE A 270 -23.31 -13.20 -16.82
N ARG A 271 -24.08 -13.07 -15.73
CA ARG A 271 -23.81 -13.80 -14.47
C ARG A 271 -23.90 -15.32 -14.64
N GLU A 272 -24.84 -15.83 -15.42
CA GLU A 272 -24.97 -17.26 -15.74
C GLU A 272 -23.77 -17.75 -16.57
N ALA A 273 -23.35 -17.01 -17.60
CA ALA A 273 -22.14 -17.32 -18.38
C ALA A 273 -20.88 -17.33 -17.49
N ARG A 274 -20.70 -16.32 -16.63
CA ARG A 274 -19.61 -16.27 -15.64
C ARG A 274 -19.65 -17.43 -14.64
N LYS A 275 -20.84 -17.90 -14.27
CA LYS A 275 -20.98 -19.10 -13.42
C LYS A 275 -20.48 -20.33 -14.16
N ALA A 276 -20.87 -20.53 -15.42
CA ALA A 276 -20.41 -21.65 -16.24
C ALA A 276 -18.88 -21.63 -16.43
N VAL A 277 -18.27 -20.46 -16.66
CA VAL A 277 -16.80 -20.32 -16.71
C VAL A 277 -16.16 -20.75 -15.40
N ARG A 278 -16.66 -20.28 -14.25
CA ARG A 278 -16.13 -20.66 -12.93
C ARG A 278 -16.24 -22.16 -12.66
N GLU A 279 -17.32 -22.80 -13.10
CA GLU A 279 -17.52 -24.25 -12.99
C GLU A 279 -16.52 -25.02 -13.88
N ALA A 280 -16.32 -24.56 -15.12
CA ALA A 280 -15.34 -25.15 -16.04
C ALA A 280 -13.91 -24.99 -15.51
N GLU A 281 -13.53 -23.82 -14.99
CA GLU A 281 -12.24 -23.59 -14.36
C GLU A 281 -12.03 -24.48 -13.12
N LYS A 282 -13.09 -24.69 -12.32
CA LYS A 282 -13.03 -25.61 -11.19
C LYS A 282 -12.76 -27.04 -11.65
N ALA A 283 -13.49 -27.52 -12.66
CA ALA A 283 -13.27 -28.84 -13.24
C ALA A 283 -11.85 -28.98 -13.81
N LEU A 284 -11.33 -27.94 -14.48
CA LEU A 284 -9.96 -27.91 -14.99
C LEU A 284 -8.92 -27.98 -13.86
N ARG A 285 -9.12 -27.23 -12.77
CA ARG A 285 -8.24 -27.30 -11.58
C ARG A 285 -8.23 -28.70 -10.96
N ASP A 286 -9.38 -29.35 -10.86
CA ASP A 286 -9.50 -30.71 -10.34
C ASP A 286 -8.80 -31.73 -11.26
N ALA A 287 -8.96 -31.60 -12.58
CA ALA A 287 -8.27 -32.42 -13.56
C ALA A 287 -6.74 -32.27 -13.46
N HIS A 288 -6.23 -31.04 -13.40
CA HIS A 288 -4.79 -30.79 -13.21
C HIS A 288 -4.27 -31.36 -11.88
N LYS A 289 -5.09 -31.39 -10.81
CA LYS A 289 -4.70 -32.01 -9.54
C LYS A 289 -4.51 -33.52 -9.68
N LEU A 290 -5.45 -34.20 -10.37
CA LEU A 290 -5.35 -35.63 -10.65
C LEU A 290 -4.14 -35.94 -11.53
N GLU A 291 -3.91 -35.15 -12.57
CA GLU A 291 -2.74 -35.29 -13.44
C GLU A 291 -1.42 -35.18 -12.65
N ARG A 292 -1.28 -34.16 -11.78
CA ARG A 292 -0.10 -33.99 -10.92
C ARG A 292 0.10 -35.17 -9.96
N GLN A 293 -0.97 -35.69 -9.36
CA GLN A 293 -0.88 -36.85 -8.48
C GLN A 293 -0.40 -38.08 -9.25
N ALA A 294 -1.00 -38.35 -10.42
CA ALA A 294 -0.61 -39.49 -11.26
C ALA A 294 0.86 -39.38 -11.72
N ALA A 295 1.32 -38.19 -12.08
CA ALA A 295 2.71 -37.93 -12.45
C ALA A 295 3.69 -38.19 -11.28
N ARG A 296 3.34 -37.76 -10.06
CA ARG A 296 4.13 -38.03 -8.85
C ARG A 296 4.24 -39.52 -8.56
N GLU A 297 3.10 -40.23 -8.55
CA GLU A 297 3.08 -41.68 -8.30
C GLU A 297 3.87 -42.45 -9.37
N ALA A 298 3.81 -42.02 -10.64
CA ALA A 298 4.59 -42.62 -11.72
C ALA A 298 6.11 -42.46 -11.51
N ARG A 299 6.56 -41.31 -11.01
CA ARG A 299 7.99 -41.08 -10.67
C ARG A 299 8.44 -41.92 -9.50
N ASP A 300 7.63 -41.99 -8.44
CA ASP A 300 7.94 -42.80 -7.27
C ASP A 300 8.06 -44.29 -7.64
N ARG A 301 7.16 -44.79 -8.49
CA ARG A 301 7.25 -46.14 -9.06
C ARG A 301 8.55 -46.34 -9.85
N ARG A 302 8.92 -45.39 -10.71
CA ARG A 302 10.15 -45.46 -11.52
C ARG A 302 11.42 -45.40 -10.67
N ALA A 303 11.44 -44.58 -9.62
CA ALA A 303 12.57 -44.47 -8.70
C ALA A 303 12.80 -45.77 -7.91
N ARG A 304 11.73 -46.42 -7.42
CA ARG A 304 11.82 -47.73 -6.73
C ARG A 304 12.29 -48.88 -7.63
N GLN A 305 12.17 -48.74 -8.95
CA GLN A 305 12.56 -49.75 -9.94
C GLN A 305 14.00 -49.59 -10.46
N ARG A 306 14.72 -48.54 -10.05
CA ARG A 306 16.15 -48.35 -10.37
C ARG A 306 17.00 -49.02 -9.28
N PRO A 307 17.76 -50.10 -9.57
CA PRO A 307 18.69 -50.68 -8.61
C PRO A 307 19.83 -49.69 -8.32
N GLU A 308 20.28 -49.60 -7.05
CA GLU A 308 21.56 -48.95 -6.71
C GLU A 308 22.67 -49.68 -7.47
N ALA A 309 23.41 -48.93 -8.28
CA ALA A 309 24.59 -49.39 -9.00
C ALA A 309 25.85 -49.12 -8.19
#